data_AF-A0A0M2RRB1-F1
#
_entry.id   AF-A0A0M2RRB1-F1
#
_cell.length_a   1.000
_cell.length_b   1.000
_cell.length_c   1.000
_cell.angle_alpha   90.00
_cell.angle_beta   90.00
_cell.angle_gamma   90.00
#
_symmetry.space_group_name_H-M   'P 1'
#
loop_
_entity.id
_entity.type
_entity.pdbx_description
1 polymer ?
#
loop_
_entity_poly.entity_id
_entity_poly.type
_entity_poly.pdbx_seq_one_letter_code
_entity_poly.pdbx_strand_id
1 'polypeptide(L)'
;MNTMLRKSVLGIAGLAFTGGVFAGPIAAHADTPTVDAKPVAVAVQADKPDTGKLIPHGVQGAQSKIDLTDEQTANAKAIIAATEKAGLPERAAVISIATALQESKLENLGHLGDRNDHDSLGLFQQRP
;
A
#
# COMPACT_ATOMS: atom_id res chain seq x y z
N MET A 1 45.57 -3.18 -22.85
CA MET A 1 45.01 -1.81 -22.90
C MET A 1 43.94 -1.70 -21.83
N ASN A 2 44.27 -1.07 -20.71
CA ASN A 2 43.31 -0.73 -19.67
C ASN A 2 42.60 0.56 -20.08
N THR A 3 41.29 0.50 -20.30
CA THR A 3 40.46 1.69 -20.39
C THR A 3 39.76 1.88 -19.05
N MET A 4 40.15 2.98 -18.43
CA MET A 4 39.81 3.48 -17.11
C MET A 4 38.57 4.39 -17.18
N LEU A 5 37.90 4.56 -16.02
CA LEU A 5 37.01 5.68 -15.62
C LEU A 5 35.56 5.68 -16.21
N ARG A 6 34.47 5.92 -15.47
CA ARG A 6 34.18 6.47 -14.12
C ARG A 6 32.85 5.91 -13.61
N LYS A 7 32.79 5.61 -12.30
CA LYS A 7 31.54 5.44 -11.54
C LYS A 7 30.92 6.83 -11.31
N SER A 8 29.71 7.07 -11.80
CA SER A 8 28.90 8.22 -11.38
C SER A 8 27.78 7.74 -10.47
N VAL A 9 28.02 7.86 -9.17
CA VAL A 9 26.96 7.81 -8.14
C VAL A 9 26.40 9.22 -8.06
N LEU A 10 25.19 9.42 -8.60
CA LEU A 10 24.41 10.63 -8.37
C LEU A 10 23.52 10.37 -7.16
N GLY A 11 24.01 10.73 -5.99
CA GLY A 11 23.17 10.91 -4.81
C GLY A 11 22.73 12.37 -4.76
N ILE A 12 21.43 12.63 -4.55
CA ILE A 12 20.92 13.87 -3.97
C ILE A 12 19.65 13.54 -3.16
N ALA A 13 19.75 13.94 -1.89
CA ALA A 13 18.74 14.40 -0.94
C ALA A 13 17.54 13.50 -0.58
N GLY A 14 17.62 12.98 0.64
CA GLY A 14 16.46 12.51 1.40
C GLY A 14 15.40 13.60 1.57
N LEU A 15 14.16 13.20 1.30
CA LEU A 15 12.95 13.93 1.62
C LEU A 15 12.73 13.84 3.13
N ALA A 16 13.04 14.91 3.86
CA ALA A 16 12.73 15.01 5.28
C ALA A 16 11.21 15.12 5.46
N PHE A 17 10.60 14.06 5.99
CA PHE A 17 9.20 14.02 6.40
C PHE A 17 9.04 14.78 7.71
N THR A 18 8.75 16.08 7.65
CA THR A 18 8.48 16.90 8.84
C THR A 18 7.01 16.74 9.26
N GLY A 19 6.80 15.87 10.26
CA GLY A 19 5.88 16.07 11.38
C GLY A 19 4.40 16.33 11.09
N GLY A 20 3.60 15.27 11.03
CA GLY A 20 2.18 15.31 11.40
C GLY A 20 1.98 14.52 12.69
N VAL A 21 1.78 15.19 13.83
CA VAL A 21 1.40 14.54 15.09
C VAL A 21 -0.07 14.15 14.97
N PHE A 22 -0.35 12.87 14.69
CA PHE A 22 -1.67 12.29 14.91
C PHE A 22 -1.85 12.05 16.41
N ALA A 23 -2.48 13.00 17.09
CA ALA A 23 -2.93 12.84 18.46
C ALA A 23 -4.28 12.12 18.48
N GLY A 24 -4.36 11.01 19.20
CA GLY A 24 -5.62 10.40 19.63
C GLY A 24 -5.37 9.23 20.59
N PRO A 25 -6.42 8.73 21.27
CA PRO A 25 -7.40 9.47 22.05
C PRO A 25 -7.02 9.51 23.54
N ILE A 26 -7.57 10.53 24.19
CA ILE A 26 -7.43 10.91 25.59
C ILE A 26 -8.00 9.81 26.47
N ALA A 27 -7.22 9.25 27.40
CA ALA A 27 -7.72 8.37 28.44
C ALA A 27 -7.04 8.67 29.79
N ALA A 28 -7.91 9.03 30.74
CA ALA A 28 -7.79 8.96 32.20
C ALA A 28 -6.99 10.05 32.96
N HIS A 29 -7.75 10.69 33.85
CA HIS A 29 -7.35 11.48 35.01
C HIS A 29 -6.28 10.83 35.88
N ALA A 30 -5.28 11.62 36.29
CA ALA A 30 -4.88 11.80 37.69
C ALA A 30 -3.77 12.87 37.77
N ASP A 31 -3.99 13.89 38.59
CA ASP A 31 -3.00 14.92 38.95
C ASP A 31 -1.70 14.29 39.45
N THR A 32 -0.58 14.53 38.75
CA THR A 32 0.77 14.29 39.25
C THR A 32 1.72 15.40 38.78
N PRO A 33 2.78 15.72 39.56
CA PRO A 33 3.53 16.96 39.41
C PRO A 33 4.33 16.99 38.11
N THR A 34 4.34 18.17 37.46
CA THR A 34 5.08 18.43 36.22
C THR A 34 6.58 18.28 36.43
N VAL A 35 7.12 17.13 36.02
CA VAL A 35 8.55 16.99 35.74
C VAL A 35 8.80 17.62 34.38
N ASP A 36 9.64 18.66 34.33
CA ASP A 36 10.17 19.28 33.10
C ASP A 36 11.06 18.27 32.35
N ALA A 37 10.45 17.24 31.77
CA ALA A 37 11.11 16.29 30.90
C ALA A 37 10.91 16.78 29.46
N LYS A 38 11.97 17.37 28.88
CA LYS A 38 12.07 17.54 27.43
C LYS A 38 11.73 16.20 26.76
N PRO A 39 10.80 16.13 25.80
CA PRO A 39 10.48 14.87 25.16
C PRO A 39 11.69 14.45 24.32
N VAL A 40 12.53 13.60 24.90
CA VAL A 40 13.55 12.91 24.14
C VAL A 40 12.79 11.87 23.34
N ALA A 41 12.55 12.14 22.05
CA ALA A 41 12.06 11.16 21.12
C ALA A 41 13.11 10.03 21.03
N VAL A 42 12.96 9.02 21.87
CA VAL A 42 13.72 7.78 21.74
C VAL A 42 13.15 7.08 20.52
N ALA A 43 13.80 7.26 19.38
CA ALA A 43 13.58 6.39 18.24
C ALA A 43 13.99 4.98 18.71
N VAL A 44 13.00 4.16 19.05
CA VAL A 44 13.22 2.73 19.26
C VAL A 44 13.52 2.16 17.88
N GLN A 45 14.81 2.10 17.57
CA GLN A 45 15.31 1.34 16.44
C GLN A 45 15.01 -0.12 16.76
N ALA A 46 13.85 -0.62 16.31
CA ALA A 46 13.52 -2.02 16.45
C ALA A 46 14.53 -2.81 15.60
N ASP A 47 15.26 -3.71 16.25
CA ASP A 47 16.14 -4.64 15.54
C ASP A 47 15.33 -5.41 14.49
N LYS A 48 15.97 -5.68 13.34
CA LYS A 48 15.37 -6.50 12.29
C LYS A 48 14.93 -7.82 12.93
N PRO A 49 13.65 -8.21 12.83
CA PRO A 49 13.17 -9.40 13.51
C PRO A 49 13.90 -10.63 12.97
N ASP A 50 14.38 -11.46 13.91
CA ASP A 50 15.10 -12.68 13.59
C ASP A 50 14.20 -13.62 12.78
N THR A 51 14.58 -13.80 11.53
CA THR A 51 13.83 -14.62 10.59
C THR A 51 13.83 -16.09 11.03
N GLY A 52 14.89 -16.59 11.67
CA GLY A 52 14.92 -17.95 12.23
C GLY A 52 13.92 -18.16 13.36
N LYS A 53 13.57 -17.10 14.09
CA LYS A 53 12.49 -17.12 15.11
C LYS A 53 11.10 -16.98 14.49
N LEU A 54 10.97 -16.24 13.40
CA LEU A 54 9.69 -16.03 12.70
C LEU A 54 9.26 -17.19 11.81
N ILE A 55 10.23 -17.88 11.19
CA ILE A 55 10.03 -19.05 10.32
C ILE A 55 10.96 -20.19 10.76
N PRO A 56 10.72 -20.80 11.94
CA PRO A 56 11.56 -21.87 12.50
C PRO A 56 11.59 -23.13 11.62
N HIS A 57 10.63 -23.27 10.71
CA HIS A 57 10.53 -24.38 9.77
C HIS A 57 10.75 -23.95 8.30
N GLY A 58 11.21 -22.72 8.09
CA GLY A 58 11.27 -22.09 6.76
C GLY A 58 9.88 -21.74 6.22
N VAL A 59 9.86 -21.11 5.04
CA VAL A 59 8.61 -20.94 4.28
C VAL A 59 8.34 -22.21 3.48
N GLN A 60 7.15 -22.78 3.64
CA GLN A 60 6.71 -23.91 2.85
C GLN A 60 6.15 -23.40 1.52
N GLY A 61 6.79 -23.80 0.42
CA GLY A 61 6.38 -23.44 -0.94
C GLY A 61 7.04 -22.16 -1.47
N ALA A 62 6.99 -21.99 -2.80
CA ALA A 62 7.45 -20.79 -3.46
C ALA A 62 6.37 -19.70 -3.38
N GLN A 63 6.80 -18.44 -3.28
CA GLN A 63 5.88 -17.31 -3.39
C GLN A 63 5.34 -17.23 -4.83
N SER A 64 4.03 -17.38 -4.98
CA SER A 64 3.35 -17.17 -6.26
C SER A 64 3.28 -15.68 -6.61
N LYS A 65 3.40 -15.39 -7.91
CA LYS A 65 3.22 -14.05 -8.47
C LYS A 65 2.20 -14.11 -9.59
N ILE A 66 1.52 -12.98 -9.81
CA ILE A 66 0.59 -12.80 -10.91
C ILE A 66 1.22 -11.75 -11.81
N ASP A 67 1.46 -12.12 -13.07
CA ASP A 67 1.87 -11.17 -14.08
C ASP A 67 0.61 -10.44 -14.57
N LEU A 68 0.60 -9.11 -14.44
CA LEU A 68 -0.51 -8.27 -14.88
C LEU A 68 -0.24 -7.76 -16.28
N THR A 69 -1.29 -7.71 -17.10
CA THR A 69 -1.24 -7.02 -18.39
C THR A 69 -1.18 -5.49 -18.19
N ASP A 70 -0.87 -4.76 -19.25
CA ASP A 70 -0.90 -3.29 -19.24
C ASP A 70 -2.31 -2.77 -18.90
N GLU A 71 -3.37 -3.43 -19.39
CA GLU A 71 -4.76 -3.07 -19.09
C GLU A 71 -5.08 -3.30 -17.61
N GLN A 72 -4.75 -4.47 -17.05
CA GLN A 72 -4.97 -4.77 -15.63
C GLN A 72 -4.20 -3.80 -14.73
N THR A 73 -2.98 -3.45 -15.12
CA THR A 73 -2.16 -2.44 -14.42
C THR A 73 -2.79 -1.05 -14.49
N ALA A 74 -3.32 -0.66 -15.65
CA ALA A 74 -4.03 0.61 -15.83
C ALA A 74 -5.31 0.67 -14.98
N ASN A 75 -6.07 -0.43 -14.94
CA ASN A 75 -7.29 -0.55 -14.12
C ASN A 75 -6.97 -0.45 -12.62
N ALA A 76 -5.92 -1.12 -12.14
CA ALA A 76 -5.48 -1.00 -10.75
C ALA A 76 -5.08 0.45 -10.40
N LYS A 77 -4.35 1.14 -11.29
CA LYS A 77 -4.02 2.56 -11.13
C LYS A 77 -5.26 3.45 -11.10
N ALA A 78 -6.25 3.16 -11.94
CA ALA A 78 -7.52 3.90 -11.96
C ALA A 78 -8.29 3.74 -10.63
N ILE A 79 -8.29 2.54 -10.03
CA ILE A 79 -8.88 2.31 -8.71
C ILE A 79 -8.16 3.16 -7.64
N ILE A 80 -6.82 3.16 -7.63
CA ILE A 80 -6.03 3.97 -6.68
C ILE A 80 -6.39 5.45 -6.83
N ALA A 81 -6.32 5.98 -8.05
CA ALA A 81 -6.63 7.38 -8.34
C ALA A 81 -8.07 7.75 -7.93
N ALA A 82 -9.04 6.85 -8.12
CA ALA A 82 -10.42 7.06 -7.71
C ALA A 82 -10.56 7.13 -6.18
N THR A 83 -9.87 6.24 -5.44
CA THR A 83 -9.89 6.25 -3.97
C THR A 83 -9.20 7.48 -3.37
N GLU A 84 -8.09 7.93 -3.97
CA GLU A 84 -7.40 9.17 -3.58
C GLU A 84 -8.30 10.39 -3.83
N LYS A 85 -8.93 10.47 -5.00
CA LYS A 85 -9.88 11.54 -5.34
C LYS A 85 -11.08 11.57 -4.37
N ALA A 86 -11.50 10.41 -3.87
CA ALA A 86 -12.57 10.30 -2.89
C ALA A 86 -12.12 10.60 -1.44
N GLY A 87 -10.84 10.91 -1.21
CA GLY A 87 -10.29 11.18 0.12
C GLY A 87 -10.29 9.96 1.05
N LEU A 88 -10.32 8.75 0.48
CA LEU A 88 -10.38 7.50 1.24
C LEU A 88 -8.97 7.10 1.70
N PRO A 89 -8.85 6.35 2.82
CA PRO A 89 -7.56 5.84 3.26
C PRO A 89 -6.98 4.84 2.24
N GLU A 90 -5.66 4.70 2.20
CA GLU A 90 -4.94 3.76 1.31
C GLU A 90 -5.51 2.33 1.36
N ARG A 91 -5.96 1.89 2.54
CA ARG A 91 -6.62 0.58 2.72
C ARG A 91 -7.84 0.40 1.82
N ALA A 92 -8.57 1.47 1.48
CA ALA A 92 -9.70 1.40 0.57
C ALA A 92 -9.26 1.02 -0.86
N ALA A 93 -8.12 1.55 -1.33
CA ALA A 93 -7.54 1.15 -2.61
C ALA A 93 -7.18 -0.34 -2.61
N VAL A 94 -6.53 -0.80 -1.54
CA VAL A 94 -6.15 -2.22 -1.39
C VAL A 94 -7.36 -3.14 -1.43
N ILE A 95 -8.40 -2.82 -0.65
CA ILE A 95 -9.65 -3.60 -0.64
C ILE A 95 -10.29 -3.58 -2.02
N SER A 96 -10.37 -2.41 -2.66
CA SER A 96 -11.00 -2.27 -3.98
C SER A 96 -10.27 -3.09 -5.05
N ILE A 97 -8.93 -3.06 -5.06
CA ILE A 97 -8.12 -3.88 -5.98
C ILE A 97 -8.33 -5.37 -5.70
N ALA A 98 -8.32 -5.79 -4.42
CA ALA A 98 -8.55 -7.18 -4.06
C ALA A 98 -9.93 -7.67 -4.49
N THR A 99 -10.97 -6.85 -4.31
CA THR A 99 -12.32 -7.15 -4.80
C THR A 99 -12.33 -7.25 -6.31
N ALA A 100 -11.76 -6.28 -7.04
CA ALA A 100 -11.74 -6.32 -8.50
C ALA A 100 -10.93 -7.51 -9.06
N LEU A 101 -9.87 -7.93 -8.37
CA LEU A 101 -9.15 -9.16 -8.70
C LEU A 101 -10.05 -10.40 -8.57
N GLN A 102 -10.87 -10.46 -7.51
CA GLN A 102 -11.76 -11.59 -7.27
C GLN A 102 -12.95 -11.62 -8.23
N GLU A 103 -13.51 -10.46 -8.55
CA GLU A 103 -14.71 -10.34 -9.39
C GLU A 103 -14.39 -10.45 -10.88
N SER A 104 -13.29 -9.84 -11.34
CA SER A 104 -13.00 -9.70 -12.77
C SER A 104 -11.54 -9.91 -13.15
N LYS A 105 -10.67 -10.28 -12.21
CA LYS A 105 -9.21 -10.32 -12.43
C LYS A 105 -8.64 -8.97 -12.93
N LEU A 106 -9.25 -7.85 -12.52
CA LEU A 106 -8.94 -6.50 -13.01
C LEU A 106 -9.22 -6.28 -14.51
N GLU A 107 -10.06 -7.12 -15.13
CA GLU A 107 -10.49 -6.95 -16.52
C GLU A 107 -11.80 -6.16 -16.55
N ASN A 108 -11.90 -5.16 -17.42
CA ASN A 108 -13.13 -4.36 -17.51
C ASN A 108 -14.15 -5.04 -18.43
N LEU A 109 -14.83 -6.07 -17.89
CA LEU A 109 -15.79 -6.89 -18.62
C LEU A 109 -17.14 -6.16 -18.75
N GLY A 110 -17.75 -6.12 -19.94
CA GLY A 110 -19.10 -5.54 -20.06
C GLY A 110 -19.42 -4.70 -21.28
N HIS A 111 -18.70 -4.84 -22.40
CA HIS A 111 -18.98 -4.05 -23.60
C HIS A 111 -20.26 -4.47 -24.38
N LEU A 112 -21.27 -5.06 -23.73
CA LEU A 112 -22.41 -5.68 -24.45
C LEU A 112 -23.41 -4.67 -25.04
N GLY A 113 -23.22 -3.37 -24.80
CA GLY A 113 -24.07 -2.30 -25.32
C GLY A 113 -25.54 -2.46 -24.89
N ASP A 114 -26.47 -2.00 -25.71
CA ASP A 114 -27.93 -2.06 -25.45
C ASP A 114 -28.49 -3.49 -25.29
N ARG A 115 -27.66 -4.53 -25.52
CA ARG A 115 -28.05 -5.94 -25.38
C ARG A 115 -27.68 -6.55 -24.03
N ASN A 116 -27.18 -5.75 -23.08
CA ASN A 116 -26.86 -6.23 -21.75
C ASN A 116 -28.15 -6.50 -20.96
N ASP A 117 -28.61 -7.75 -20.96
CA ASP A 117 -29.82 -8.21 -20.27
C ASP A 117 -29.56 -8.40 -18.76
N HIS A 118 -29.35 -7.29 -18.04
CA HIS A 118 -29.09 -7.30 -16.59
C HIS A 118 -27.87 -8.14 -16.13
N ASP A 119 -26.92 -8.36 -17.03
CA ASP A 119 -25.64 -8.98 -16.69
C ASP A 119 -24.75 -8.02 -15.91
N SER A 120 -23.87 -8.59 -15.09
CA SER A 120 -22.87 -7.85 -14.30
C SER A 120 -21.86 -7.13 -15.19
N LEU A 121 -21.43 -5.94 -14.77
CA LEU A 121 -20.55 -5.07 -15.54
C LEU A 121 -19.36 -4.54 -14.74
N GLY A 122 -18.26 -4.35 -15.46
CA GLY A 122 -17.06 -3.65 -15.06
C GLY A 122 -16.16 -4.41 -14.09
N LEU A 123 -15.19 -3.69 -13.53
CA LEU A 123 -14.18 -4.24 -12.62
C LEU A 123 -14.76 -4.91 -11.37
N PHE A 124 -15.92 -4.42 -10.91
CA PHE A 124 -16.60 -4.88 -9.70
C PHE A 124 -17.83 -5.72 -9.98
N GLN A 125 -18.09 -6.07 -11.25
CA GLN A 125 -19.22 -6.92 -11.65
C GLN A 125 -20.57 -6.44 -11.07
N GLN A 126 -20.80 -5.12 -11.11
CA GLN A 126 -21.99 -4.48 -10.56
C GLN A 126 -23.22 -4.81 -11.40
N ARG A 127 -24.37 -4.99 -10.75
CA ARG A 127 -25.68 -5.18 -11.40
C ARG A 127 -26.47 -3.87 -11.33
N PRO A 128 -26.61 -3.12 -12.44
CA PRO A 128 -27.42 -1.90 -12.50
C PRO A 128 -28.93 -2.19 -12.55
#